data_AF-A0A2V1DED3-F1
#
_entry.id   AF-A0A2V1DED3-F1
#
_cell.length_a   1.000
_cell.length_b   1.000
_cell.length_c   1.000
_cell.angle_alpha   90.00
_cell.angle_beta   90.00
_cell.angle_gamma   90.00
#
_symmetry.space_group_name_H-M   'P 1'
#
loop_
_entity.id
_entity.type
_entity.pdbx_description
1 polymer ?
#
loop_
_entity_poly.entity_id
_entity_poly.type
_entity_poly.pdbx_seq_one_letter_code
_entity_poly.pdbx_strand_id
1 'polypeptide(L)'
;MHAAKFFDKTTITTVVPNRYLERPSLPSLIFPGTLKVESPIKAIEQAYKESTVAKLDVNRIVLWTDGSGCQSGKQGLAFAWRYSEAYGWGPWEAFGYKATGANVSSTDMEFLAVIKALDWASEVTQKRLKSINAVAIYTDAQGVIEALRQNSYKRPLALHVVKRAAKLIRLAVSDVSIHWVPGHSKVK
;
A
#
# COMPACT_ATOMS: atom_id res chain seq x y z
N MET A 1 -20.97 19.42 -6.90
CA MET A 1 -21.42 18.43 -5.90
C MET A 1 -22.08 17.26 -6.64
N HIS A 2 -21.30 16.28 -7.10
CA HIS A 2 -21.68 15.02 -7.79
C HIS A 2 -20.37 14.21 -7.86
N ALA A 3 -20.28 12.90 -7.69
CA ALA A 3 -21.13 11.87 -7.11
C ALA A 3 -20.15 10.71 -6.87
N ALA A 4 -19.89 10.36 -5.60
CA ALA A 4 -19.22 9.11 -5.25
C ALA A 4 -20.20 7.97 -5.52
N LYS A 5 -20.41 7.66 -6.81
CA LYS A 5 -21.26 6.57 -7.25
C LYS A 5 -20.39 5.33 -7.43
N PHE A 6 -20.82 4.26 -6.75
CA PHE A 6 -20.31 2.89 -6.80
C PHE A 6 -19.11 2.56 -5.90
N PHE A 7 -19.34 2.59 -4.58
CA PHE A 7 -18.77 1.58 -3.70
C PHE A 7 -19.65 0.33 -3.80
N ASP A 8 -19.48 -0.45 -4.86
CA ASP A 8 -20.12 -1.77 -4.91
C ASP A 8 -19.38 -2.68 -3.92
N LYS A 9 -20.13 -3.16 -2.93
CA LYS A 9 -19.63 -4.05 -1.86
C LYS A 9 -19.47 -5.46 -2.44
N THR A 10 -18.56 -5.64 -3.39
CA THR A 10 -18.04 -6.98 -3.66
C THR A 10 -17.12 -7.34 -2.52
N THR A 11 -17.72 -7.93 -1.49
CA THR A 11 -17.04 -8.49 -0.32
C THR A 11 -16.23 -9.69 -0.80
N ILE A 12 -15.03 -9.45 -1.33
CA ILE A 12 -14.08 -10.51 -1.63
C ILE A 12 -13.57 -11.01 -0.28
N THR A 13 -14.27 -12.01 0.27
CA THR A 13 -13.88 -12.72 1.48
C THR A 13 -12.72 -13.64 1.11
N THR A 14 -11.50 -13.12 1.11
CA THR A 14 -10.30 -13.92 0.90
C THR A 14 -9.61 -14.15 2.23
N VAL A 15 -9.48 -15.42 2.62
CA VAL A 15 -8.68 -15.83 3.79
C VAL A 15 -7.22 -15.45 3.54
N VAL A 16 -6.62 -14.70 4.46
CA VAL A 16 -5.18 -14.43 4.45
C VAL A 16 -4.47 -15.71 4.91
N PRO A 17 -3.73 -16.43 4.04
CA PRO A 17 -3.14 -17.70 4.42
C PRO A 17 -2.00 -17.49 5.43
N ASN A 18 -1.85 -18.41 6.41
CA ASN A 18 -0.84 -18.32 7.48
C ASN A 18 0.62 -18.17 7.02
N ARG A 19 0.94 -18.45 5.74
CA ARG A 19 2.28 -18.29 5.15
C ARG A 19 2.86 -16.87 5.25
N TYR A 20 2.05 -15.87 5.58
CA TYR A 20 2.52 -14.50 5.85
C TYR A 20 3.17 -14.35 7.24
N LEU A 21 3.07 -15.36 8.12
CA LEU A 21 3.62 -15.37 9.48
C LEU A 21 4.89 -16.22 9.61
N GLU A 22 5.28 -16.95 8.57
CA GLU A 22 6.47 -17.81 8.59
C GLU A 22 7.76 -16.97 8.50
N ARG A 23 8.81 -17.33 9.23
CA ARG A 23 10.13 -16.65 9.19
C ARG A 23 10.97 -17.13 8.01
N PRO A 24 11.25 -16.29 7.00
CA PRO A 24 12.21 -16.62 5.96
C PRO A 24 13.66 -16.33 6.41
N SER A 25 14.61 -17.14 5.94
CA SER A 25 16.06 -16.96 6.14
C SER A 25 16.68 -16.17 4.97
N LEU A 26 17.08 -14.89 5.13
CA LEU A 26 17.75 -14.14 4.04
C LEU A 26 18.67 -12.97 4.47
N PRO A 27 19.67 -12.60 3.62
CA PRO A 27 20.73 -11.59 3.83
C PRO A 27 20.24 -10.13 3.69
N SER A 28 21.16 -9.16 3.90
CA SER A 28 20.96 -7.71 4.09
C SER A 28 19.64 -7.13 3.58
N LEU A 29 18.85 -6.61 4.52
CA LEU A 29 17.39 -6.64 4.47
C LEU A 29 16.82 -5.22 4.43
N ILE A 30 17.37 -4.43 3.53
CA ILE A 30 17.01 -3.03 3.33
C ILE A 30 15.80 -3.00 2.38
N PHE A 31 14.82 -2.15 2.69
CA PHE A 31 13.73 -1.90 1.76
C PHE A 31 14.32 -1.43 0.42
N PRO A 32 14.01 -2.11 -0.71
CA PRO A 32 14.75 -1.90 -1.96
C PRO A 32 14.29 -0.66 -2.73
N GLY A 33 13.33 0.08 -2.19
CA GLY A 33 12.80 1.33 -2.73
C GLY A 33 13.05 2.50 -1.78
N THR A 34 12.23 3.54 -1.92
CA THR A 34 12.35 4.76 -1.10
C THR A 34 11.28 4.81 0.00
N LEU A 35 11.69 5.07 1.24
CA LEU A 35 10.77 5.44 2.32
C LEU A 35 10.75 6.97 2.46
N LYS A 36 9.60 7.60 2.28
CA LYS A 36 9.43 9.05 2.46
C LYS A 36 8.72 9.32 3.77
N VAL A 37 9.48 9.83 4.74
CA VAL A 37 9.00 10.18 6.08
C VAL A 37 9.28 11.66 6.29
N GLU A 38 8.32 12.47 5.88
CA GLU A 38 8.36 13.93 6.01
C GLU A 38 7.74 14.39 7.33
N SER A 39 7.88 15.67 7.66
CA SER A 39 7.09 16.26 8.75
C SER A 39 5.59 16.14 8.45
N PRO A 40 4.71 16.05 9.47
CA PRO A 40 3.28 15.86 9.26
C PRO A 40 2.66 16.83 8.25
N ILE A 41 2.99 18.12 8.33
CA ILE A 41 2.47 19.14 7.41
C ILE A 41 2.93 18.86 5.97
N LYS A 42 4.22 18.60 5.76
CA LYS A 42 4.77 18.31 4.43
C LYS A 42 4.22 17.00 3.85
N ALA A 43 4.04 15.99 4.69
CA ALA A 43 3.44 14.73 4.30
C ALA A 43 2.00 14.95 3.81
N ILE A 44 1.19 15.74 4.52
CA ILE A 44 -0.18 16.10 4.11
C ILE A 44 -0.17 16.91 2.81
N GLU A 45 0.69 17.91 2.69
CA GLU A 45 0.80 18.71 1.46
C GLU A 45 1.20 17.86 0.25
N GLN A 46 2.16 16.95 0.41
CA GLN A 46 2.58 16.04 -0.64
C GLN A 46 1.44 15.08 -1.02
N ALA A 47 0.76 14.53 -0.02
CA ALA A 47 -0.37 13.63 -0.16
C ALA A 47 -1.55 14.32 -0.90
N TYR A 48 -1.86 15.57 -0.55
CA TYR A 48 -2.89 16.38 -1.20
C TYR A 48 -2.50 16.76 -2.64
N LYS A 49 -1.24 17.16 -2.87
CA LYS A 49 -0.74 17.41 -4.23
C LYS A 49 -0.78 16.16 -5.08
N GLU A 50 -0.47 15.01 -4.49
CA GLU A 50 -0.60 13.72 -5.16
C GLU A 50 -2.06 13.44 -5.53
N SER A 51 -3.01 13.71 -4.63
CA SER A 51 -4.44 13.43 -4.84
C SER A 51 -5.13 14.39 -5.81
N THR A 52 -4.73 15.67 -5.87
CA THR A 52 -5.48 16.73 -6.57
C THR A 52 -4.84 17.32 -7.82
N VAL A 53 -3.51 17.28 -7.95
CA VAL A 53 -2.83 17.95 -9.08
C VAL A 53 -2.76 17.02 -10.28
N ALA A 54 -3.14 17.51 -11.46
CA ALA A 54 -2.93 16.79 -12.72
C ALA A 54 -1.45 16.49 -12.90
N LYS A 55 -1.08 15.21 -12.89
CA LYS A 55 0.30 14.79 -13.13
C LYS A 55 0.51 14.41 -14.57
N LEU A 56 1.70 14.70 -15.07
CA LEU A 56 2.16 14.33 -16.42
C LEU A 56 3.08 13.08 -16.38
N ASP A 57 3.29 12.47 -15.21
CA ASP A 57 4.12 11.27 -15.04
C ASP A 57 3.36 10.01 -15.46
N VAL A 58 3.19 9.80 -16.77
CA VAL A 58 2.44 8.66 -17.31
C VAL A 58 2.95 7.29 -16.83
N ASN A 59 2.03 6.33 -16.68
CA ASN A 59 2.30 4.94 -16.29
C ASN A 59 2.81 4.76 -14.84
N ARG A 60 2.29 5.55 -13.91
CA ARG A 60 2.49 5.40 -12.47
C ARG A 60 1.23 4.85 -11.81
N ILE A 61 1.42 4.08 -10.75
CA ILE A 61 0.36 3.62 -9.85
C ILE A 61 0.52 4.37 -8.53
N VAL A 62 -0.57 4.96 -8.04
CA VAL A 62 -0.66 5.49 -6.68
C VAL A 62 -1.65 4.66 -5.90
N LEU A 63 -1.23 4.16 -4.74
CA LEU A 63 -2.05 3.37 -3.83
C LEU A 63 -2.12 4.04 -2.47
N TRP A 64 -3.26 3.90 -1.81
CA TRP A 64 -3.54 4.37 -0.46
C TRP A 64 -4.01 3.20 0.37
N THR A 65 -3.35 2.93 1.49
CA THR A 65 -3.61 1.72 2.28
C THR A 65 -4.03 2.09 3.69
N ASP A 66 -5.04 1.40 4.19
CA ASP A 66 -5.54 1.54 5.56
C ASP A 66 -5.82 0.14 6.13
N GLY A 67 -5.49 -0.04 7.40
CA GLY A 67 -5.67 -1.26 8.16
C GLY A 67 -6.26 -0.96 9.52
N SER A 68 -7.39 -1.58 9.85
CA SER A 68 -8.07 -1.38 11.11
C SER A 68 -8.43 -2.69 11.78
N GLY A 69 -8.48 -2.65 13.11
CA GLY A 69 -8.94 -3.77 13.93
C GLY A 69 -9.63 -3.25 15.17
N CYS A 70 -10.66 -3.96 15.63
CA CYS A 70 -11.28 -3.70 16.93
C CYS A 70 -11.20 -4.93 17.84
N GLN A 71 -11.25 -4.69 19.15
CA GLN A 71 -11.14 -5.73 20.17
C GLN A 71 -12.23 -6.83 20.05
N SER A 72 -13.37 -6.52 19.42
CA SER A 72 -14.44 -7.50 19.14
C SER A 72 -14.13 -8.50 18.02
N GLY A 73 -12.91 -8.51 17.48
CA GLY A 73 -12.46 -9.44 16.44
C GLY A 73 -12.89 -9.07 15.02
N LYS A 74 -13.48 -7.88 14.81
CA LYS A 74 -13.70 -7.36 13.45
C LYS A 74 -12.45 -6.63 13.00
N GLN A 75 -11.82 -7.16 11.96
CA GLN A 75 -10.57 -6.65 11.40
C GLN A 75 -10.73 -6.51 9.90
N GLY A 76 -10.19 -5.42 9.36
CA GLY A 76 -10.30 -5.09 7.95
C GLY A 76 -9.08 -4.36 7.46
N LEU A 77 -8.75 -4.60 6.19
CA LEU A 77 -7.77 -3.81 5.47
C LEU A 77 -8.37 -3.40 4.14
N ALA A 78 -7.94 -2.26 3.64
CA ALA A 78 -8.32 -1.78 2.33
C ALA A 78 -7.14 -1.12 1.64
N PHE A 79 -7.22 -1.05 0.33
CA PHE A 79 -6.44 -0.10 -0.41
C PHE A 79 -7.24 0.46 -1.58
N ALA A 80 -7.03 1.74 -1.84
CA ALA A 80 -7.54 2.45 -3.01
C ALA A 80 -6.38 2.73 -3.96
N TRP A 81 -6.64 2.78 -5.26
CA TRP A 81 -5.61 3.10 -6.24
C TRP A 81 -6.18 3.90 -7.40
N ARG A 82 -5.27 4.45 -8.18
CA ARG A 82 -5.51 4.99 -9.51
C ARG A 82 -4.23 4.99 -10.34
N TYR A 83 -4.39 5.18 -11.64
CA TYR A 83 -3.28 5.28 -12.59
C TYR A 83 -3.07 6.73 -13.01
N SER A 84 -1.82 7.11 -13.24
CA SER A 84 -1.54 8.29 -14.06
C SER A 84 -1.68 7.93 -15.53
N GLU A 85 -2.36 8.78 -16.26
CA GLU A 85 -2.65 8.70 -17.68
C GLU A 85 -2.10 9.94 -18.40
N ALA A 86 -2.13 9.93 -19.74
CA ALA A 86 -1.58 11.02 -20.55
C ALA A 86 -2.21 12.40 -20.24
N TYR A 87 -3.44 12.42 -19.75
CA TYR A 87 -4.21 13.64 -19.50
C TYR A 87 -4.54 13.86 -18.02
N GLY A 88 -3.82 13.20 -17.11
CA GLY A 88 -3.98 13.35 -15.67
C GLY A 88 -4.28 12.03 -14.96
N TRP A 89 -5.16 12.05 -13.96
CA TRP A 89 -5.49 10.87 -13.17
C TRP A 89 -6.66 10.09 -13.76
N GLY A 90 -6.47 8.77 -13.87
CA GLY A 90 -7.56 7.83 -14.08
C GLY A 90 -8.50 7.76 -12.85
N PRO A 91 -9.61 7.01 -12.97
CA PRO A 91 -10.59 6.90 -11.89
C PRO A 91 -9.99 6.23 -10.65
N TRP A 92 -10.60 6.55 -9.50
CA TRP A 92 -10.33 5.83 -8.26
C TRP A 92 -11.01 4.46 -8.27
N GLU A 93 -10.28 3.46 -7.84
CA GLU A 93 -10.77 2.11 -7.58
C GLU A 93 -10.31 1.67 -6.18
N ALA A 94 -10.96 0.66 -5.60
CA ALA A 94 -10.60 0.19 -4.26
C ALA A 94 -10.94 -1.29 -4.04
N PHE A 95 -10.16 -1.93 -3.17
CA PHE A 95 -10.43 -3.26 -2.64
C PHE A 95 -10.49 -3.20 -1.12
N GLY A 96 -11.51 -3.82 -0.55
CA GLY A 96 -11.64 -4.03 0.89
C GLY A 96 -11.64 -5.51 1.22
N TYR A 97 -10.95 -5.88 2.30
CA TYR A 97 -10.82 -7.24 2.76
C TYR A 97 -11.18 -7.32 4.23
N LYS A 98 -11.91 -8.37 4.59
CA LYS A 98 -12.19 -8.72 5.98
C LYS A 98 -11.22 -9.81 6.42
N ALA A 99 -10.48 -9.58 7.50
CA ALA A 99 -9.69 -10.62 8.13
C ALA A 99 -10.59 -11.40 9.10
N THR A 100 -10.50 -12.73 9.05
CA THR A 100 -11.19 -13.63 9.97
C THR A 100 -10.15 -14.61 10.53
N GLY A 101 -10.02 -14.67 11.86
CA GLY A 101 -8.99 -15.49 12.52
C GLY A 101 -8.59 -14.90 13.88
N ALA A 102 -7.72 -15.61 14.61
CA ALA A 102 -7.28 -15.20 15.95
C ALA A 102 -6.33 -13.98 15.92
N ASN A 103 -6.47 -13.10 16.92
CA ASN A 103 -5.56 -12.03 17.38
C ASN A 103 -4.58 -11.41 16.35
N VAL A 104 -5.07 -10.97 15.19
CA VAL A 104 -4.29 -10.08 14.31
C VAL A 104 -4.35 -8.66 14.88
N SER A 105 -3.21 -8.05 15.20
CA SER A 105 -3.21 -6.69 15.73
C SER A 105 -3.62 -5.67 14.66
N SER A 106 -4.04 -4.46 15.06
CA SER A 106 -4.26 -3.35 14.11
C SER A 106 -3.00 -3.07 13.28
N THR A 107 -1.83 -3.12 13.91
CA THR A 107 -0.54 -2.99 13.21
C THR A 107 -0.33 -4.10 12.18
N ASP A 108 -0.70 -5.35 12.48
CA ASP A 108 -0.59 -6.43 11.49
C ASP A 108 -1.54 -6.22 10.31
N MET A 109 -2.73 -5.65 10.57
CA MET A 109 -3.67 -5.27 9.51
C MET A 109 -3.11 -4.18 8.59
N GLU A 110 -2.41 -3.19 9.15
CA GLU A 110 -1.69 -2.17 8.37
C GLU A 110 -0.60 -2.79 7.48
N PHE A 111 0.21 -3.72 8.02
CA PHE A 111 1.19 -4.45 7.21
C PHE A 111 0.51 -5.22 6.07
N LEU A 112 -0.58 -5.92 6.38
CA LEU A 112 -1.31 -6.69 5.38
C LEU A 112 -1.93 -5.79 4.31
N ALA A 113 -2.38 -4.58 4.64
CA ALA A 113 -2.85 -3.58 3.68
C ALA A 113 -1.76 -3.23 2.66
N VAL A 114 -0.55 -2.90 3.13
CA VAL A 114 0.61 -2.60 2.29
C VAL A 114 1.03 -3.82 1.46
N ILE A 115 1.05 -5.01 2.06
CA ILE A 115 1.38 -6.27 1.36
C ILE A 115 0.39 -6.53 0.22
N LYS A 116 -0.91 -6.38 0.47
CA LYS A 116 -1.95 -6.62 -0.54
C LYS A 116 -1.90 -5.60 -1.67
N ALA A 117 -1.64 -4.33 -1.35
CA ALA A 117 -1.41 -3.29 -2.34
C ALA A 117 -0.21 -3.61 -3.25
N LEU A 118 0.91 -4.08 -2.68
CA LEU A 118 2.10 -4.46 -3.46
C LEU A 118 1.90 -5.75 -4.28
N ASP A 119 1.18 -6.75 -3.72
CA ASP A 119 0.81 -7.97 -4.44
C ASP A 119 -0.04 -7.59 -5.68
N TRP A 120 -1.07 -6.77 -5.49
CA TRP A 120 -1.92 -6.28 -6.59
C TRP A 120 -1.14 -5.46 -7.62
N ALA A 121 -0.28 -4.52 -7.18
CA ALA A 121 0.55 -3.74 -8.09
C ALA A 121 1.45 -4.64 -8.95
N SER A 122 1.99 -5.71 -8.37
CA SER A 122 2.81 -6.69 -9.10
C SER A 122 1.98 -7.44 -10.16
N GLU A 123 0.77 -7.87 -9.81
CA GLU A 123 -0.13 -8.57 -10.74
C GLU A 123 -0.55 -7.68 -11.91
N VAL A 124 -0.85 -6.41 -11.64
CA VAL A 124 -1.18 -5.42 -12.68
C VAL A 124 0.02 -5.18 -13.60
N THR A 125 1.21 -4.97 -13.04
CA THR A 125 2.43 -4.77 -13.84
C THR A 125 2.72 -5.97 -14.73
N GLN A 126 2.45 -7.19 -14.28
CA GLN A 126 2.63 -8.41 -15.09
C GLN A 126 1.60 -8.53 -16.22
N LYS A 127 0.36 -8.06 -16.01
CA LYS A 127 -0.75 -8.22 -16.96
C LYS A 127 -0.88 -7.07 -17.96
N ARG A 128 -0.38 -5.87 -17.63
CA ARG A 128 -0.53 -4.69 -18.49
C ARG A 128 0.41 -4.74 -19.69
N LEU A 129 -0.11 -4.30 -20.84
CA LEU A 129 0.66 -4.11 -22.07
C LEU A 129 1.62 -2.91 -21.98
N LYS A 130 1.26 -1.86 -21.24
CA LYS A 130 2.11 -0.69 -20.99
C LYS A 130 2.92 -0.91 -19.72
N SER A 131 4.23 -0.65 -19.79
CA SER A 131 5.13 -0.77 -18.63
C SER A 131 4.74 0.21 -17.54
N ILE A 132 4.65 -0.27 -16.30
CA ILE A 132 4.51 0.58 -15.11
C ILE A 132 5.91 1.04 -14.69
N ASN A 133 6.12 2.35 -14.64
CA ASN A 133 7.42 2.92 -14.32
C ASN A 133 7.59 3.18 -12.82
N ALA A 134 6.50 3.52 -12.14
CA ALA A 134 6.53 3.90 -10.74
C ALA A 134 5.32 3.39 -9.96
N VAL A 135 5.55 3.02 -8.70
CA VAL A 135 4.52 2.62 -7.72
C VAL A 135 4.76 3.41 -6.44
N ALA A 136 3.77 4.22 -6.04
CA ALA A 136 3.80 4.97 -4.79
C ALA A 136 2.67 4.52 -3.87
N ILE A 137 3.02 4.18 -2.62
CA ILE A 137 2.07 3.76 -1.58
C ILE A 137 2.02 4.83 -0.51
N TYR A 138 0.82 5.29 -0.17
CA TYR A 138 0.56 6.24 0.90
C TYR A 138 -0.14 5.51 2.05
N THR A 139 0.39 5.65 3.26
CA THR A 139 -0.14 4.98 4.45
C THR A 139 0.09 5.79 5.71
N ASP A 140 -0.82 5.71 6.66
CA ASP A 140 -0.68 6.25 8.01
C ASP A 140 -0.07 5.27 9.01
N ALA A 141 0.23 4.04 8.55
CA ALA A 141 0.82 2.96 9.32
C ALA A 141 2.27 3.24 9.76
N GLN A 142 2.44 4.05 10.80
CA GLN A 142 3.74 4.38 11.34
C GLN A 142 4.54 3.12 11.75
N GLY A 143 3.87 2.08 12.25
CA GLY A 143 4.51 0.81 12.60
C GLY A 143 5.14 0.09 11.42
N VAL A 144 4.57 0.21 10.21
CA VAL A 144 5.16 -0.32 8.98
C VAL A 144 6.44 0.44 8.64
N ILE A 145 6.38 1.77 8.66
CA ILE A 145 7.49 2.65 8.32
C ILE A 145 8.67 2.44 9.26
N GLU A 146 8.42 2.39 10.57
CA GLU A 146 9.44 2.16 11.59
C GLU A 146 10.11 0.81 11.43
N ALA A 147 9.33 -0.26 11.19
CA ALA A 147 9.88 -1.59 10.99
C ALA A 147 10.78 -1.68 9.76
N LEU A 148 10.40 -1.03 8.66
CA LEU A 148 11.21 -0.98 7.44
C LEU A 148 12.47 -0.14 7.63
N ARG A 149 12.37 1.02 8.31
CA ARG A 149 13.51 1.91 8.57
C ARG A 149 14.56 1.29 9.49
N GLN A 150 14.11 0.56 10.51
CA GLN A 150 14.97 -0.11 11.48
C GLN A 150 15.52 -1.44 10.95
N ASN A 151 15.16 -1.84 9.72
CA ASN A 151 15.41 -3.18 9.19
C ASN A 151 14.99 -4.26 10.20
N SER A 152 13.83 -4.10 10.85
CA SER A 152 13.48 -4.91 12.02
C SER A 152 13.14 -6.35 11.63
N TYR A 153 14.17 -7.19 11.61
CA TYR A 153 14.12 -8.64 11.34
C TYR A 153 13.18 -9.42 12.27
N LYS A 154 12.74 -8.80 13.37
CA LYS A 154 11.85 -9.41 14.36
C LYS A 154 10.39 -9.48 13.91
N ARG A 155 9.98 -8.73 12.87
CA ARG A 155 8.62 -8.73 12.34
C ARG A 155 8.53 -9.46 10.99
N PRO A 156 7.98 -10.69 10.94
CA PRO A 156 7.82 -11.44 9.68
C PRO A 156 7.10 -10.64 8.59
N LEU A 157 6.07 -9.87 8.93
CA LEU A 157 5.31 -9.09 7.95
C LEU A 157 6.15 -7.98 7.25
N ALA A 158 7.16 -7.41 7.90
CA ALA A 158 8.06 -6.46 7.26
C ALA A 158 8.88 -7.14 6.13
N LEU A 159 9.29 -8.40 6.32
CA LEU A 159 9.96 -9.20 5.29
C LEU A 159 9.05 -9.41 4.08
N HIS A 160 7.75 -9.61 4.33
CA HIS A 160 6.78 -9.73 3.25
C HIS A 160 6.71 -8.45 2.43
N VAL A 161 6.67 -7.27 3.05
CA VAL A 161 6.71 -5.97 2.35
C VAL A 161 7.96 -5.84 1.48
N VAL A 162 9.15 -6.06 2.05
CA VAL A 162 10.44 -6.00 1.35
C VAL A 162 10.46 -6.93 0.13
N LYS A 163 10.00 -8.18 0.29
CA LYS A 163 9.96 -9.16 -0.79
C LYS A 163 9.05 -8.75 -1.95
N ARG A 164 7.89 -8.14 -1.67
CA ARG A 164 7.00 -7.66 -2.75
C ARG A 164 7.57 -6.42 -3.44
N ALA A 165 8.13 -5.48 -2.69
CA ALA A 165 8.80 -4.33 -3.30
C ALA A 165 9.95 -4.76 -4.21
N ALA A 166 10.75 -5.74 -3.79
CA ALA A 166 11.80 -6.33 -4.63
C ALA A 166 11.23 -7.03 -5.87
N LYS A 167 10.02 -7.62 -5.78
CA LYS A 167 9.34 -8.21 -6.94
C LYS A 167 8.98 -7.15 -7.97
N LEU A 168 8.46 -5.99 -7.55
CA LEU A 168 8.16 -4.88 -8.46
C LEU A 168 9.41 -4.38 -9.20
N ILE A 169 10.53 -4.23 -8.50
CA ILE A 169 11.80 -3.82 -9.13
C ILE A 169 12.28 -4.85 -10.15
N ARG A 170 12.15 -6.16 -9.84
CA ARG A 170 12.43 -7.23 -10.82
C ARG A 170 11.49 -7.23 -12.03
N LEU A 171 10.31 -6.64 -11.89
CA LEU A 171 9.37 -6.40 -12.99
C LEU A 171 9.64 -5.07 -13.73
N ALA A 172 10.85 -4.53 -13.60
CA ALA A 172 11.30 -3.29 -14.22
C ALA A 172 10.56 -2.02 -13.79
N VAL A 173 9.90 -2.03 -12.62
CA VAL A 173 9.40 -0.80 -11.99
C VAL A 173 10.59 -0.01 -11.45
N SER A 174 10.87 1.14 -12.06
CA SER A 174 12.04 1.98 -11.74
C SER A 174 11.96 2.70 -10.39
N ASP A 175 10.75 3.02 -9.92
CA ASP A 175 10.54 3.66 -8.61
C ASP A 175 9.46 2.94 -7.81
N VAL A 176 9.82 2.44 -6.63
CA VAL A 176 8.89 1.91 -5.64
C VAL A 176 9.06 2.72 -4.37
N SER A 177 8.02 3.44 -3.95
CA SER A 177 8.08 4.30 -2.78
C SER A 177 6.93 4.10 -1.81
N ILE A 178 7.21 4.19 -0.51
CA ILE A 178 6.22 4.20 0.57
C ILE A 178 6.32 5.54 1.29
N HIS A 179 5.21 6.25 1.37
CA HIS A 179 5.07 7.60 1.91
C HIS A 179 4.22 7.50 3.18
N TRP A 180 4.77 7.97 4.29
CA TRP A 180 4.00 8.14 5.50
C TRP A 180 3.12 9.38 5.39
N VAL A 181 1.85 9.27 5.77
CA VAL A 181 0.91 10.40 5.87
C VAL A 181 0.12 10.27 7.16
N PRO A 182 -0.04 11.32 7.98
CA PRO A 182 -0.86 11.22 9.17
C PRO A 182 -2.31 10.83 8.85
N GLY A 183 -2.88 9.92 9.65
CA GLY A 183 -4.29 9.54 9.56
C GLY A 183 -5.23 10.73 9.79
N HIS A 184 -6.48 10.63 9.31
CA HIS A 184 -7.53 11.65 9.46
C HIS A 184 -7.19 13.07 8.94
N SER A 185 -6.17 13.21 8.09
CA SER A 185 -5.69 14.49 7.56
C SER A 185 -6.58 15.15 6.49
N LYS A 186 -7.79 14.63 6.26
CA LYS A 186 -8.77 15.11 5.25
C LYS A 186 -8.22 15.20 3.82
N VAL A 187 -7.18 14.44 3.48
CA VAL A 187 -6.73 14.31 2.09
C VAL A 187 -7.83 13.59 1.31
N LYS A 188 -8.31 14.22 0.23
CA LYS A 188 -9.40 13.75 -0.62
C LYS A 188 -8.93 13.60 -2.06
#